data_AF-A0A4Q8B8H0-F1
#
_entry.id   AF-A0A4Q8B8H0-F1
#
_cell.length_a   1.000
_cell.length_b   1.000
_cell.length_c   1.000
_cell.angle_alpha   90.00
_cell.angle_beta   90.00
_cell.angle_gamma   90.00
#
_symmetry.space_group_name_H-M   'P 1'
#
loop_
_entity.id
_entity.type
_entity.pdbx_description
1 polymer ?
#
loop_
_entity_poly.entity_id
_entity_poly.type
_entity_poly.pdbx_seq_one_letter_code
_entity_poly.pdbx_strand_id
1 'polypeptide(L)'
;MLTYYVLYRTDQRGEPAGLFVVDATNGHAMVWDHRHRAWTYNPGLAARFLDDHRNFDRYDEVDRQTADRLVPGMTGGVPLPDEVSIRSVFTREGPADGDRS
;
A
#
# COMPACT_ATOMS: atom_id res chain seq x y z
N MET A 1 11.64 2.85 -5.81
CA MET A 1 11.91 1.69 -4.91
C MET A 1 10.61 1.37 -4.21
N LEU A 2 10.23 0.09 -4.05
CA LEU A 2 8.98 -0.26 -3.38
C LEU A 2 9.16 -0.25 -1.86
N THR A 3 8.33 0.52 -1.18
CA THR A 3 8.21 0.57 0.29
C THR A 3 6.88 -0.04 0.70
N TYR A 4 6.89 -0.85 1.75
CA TYR A 4 5.70 -1.54 2.25
C TYR A 4 5.28 -0.93 3.59
N TYR A 5 4.06 -0.42 3.67
CA TYR A 5 3.50 0.14 4.88
C TYR A 5 2.35 -0.73 5.37
N VAL A 6 2.50 -1.31 6.55
CA VAL A 6 1.41 -2.02 7.24
C VAL A 6 0.59 -0.99 7.99
N LEU A 7 -0.73 -1.06 7.87
CA LEU A 7 -1.66 -0.11 8.49
C LEU A 7 -2.40 -0.77 9.65
N TYR A 8 -2.66 -0.01 10.70
CA TYR A 8 -3.40 -0.46 11.88
C TYR A 8 -4.73 0.30 12.01
N ARG A 9 -5.78 -0.38 12.49
CA ARG A 9 -7.11 0.23 12.66
C ARG A 9 -7.12 1.34 13.72
N THR A 10 -6.29 1.18 14.73
CA THR A 10 -6.18 2.09 15.87
C THR A 10 -4.71 2.34 16.18
N ASP A 11 -4.48 3.39 16.94
CA ASP A 11 -3.19 3.78 17.54
C ASP A 11 -2.60 2.69 18.46
N GLN A 12 -3.39 1.70 18.88
CA GLN A 12 -2.92 0.61 19.74
C GLN A 12 -2.13 -0.50 19.00
N ARG A 13 -1.73 -0.30 17.73
CA ARG A 13 -0.94 -1.25 16.92
C ARG A 13 -1.34 -2.72 17.12
N GLY A 14 -2.66 -2.96 17.08
CA GLY A 14 -3.24 -4.29 17.26
C GLY A 14 -3.10 -5.13 16.00
N GLU A 15 -4.21 -5.66 15.51
CA GLU A 15 -4.21 -6.45 14.28
C GLU A 15 -3.99 -5.57 13.04
N PRO A 16 -3.05 -5.94 12.14
CA PRO A 16 -2.88 -5.30 10.84
C PRO A 16 -4.20 -5.22 10.07
N ALA A 17 -4.56 -4.02 9.65
CA ALA A 17 -5.81 -3.71 8.99
C ALA A 17 -5.67 -3.64 7.47
N GLY A 18 -4.46 -3.44 6.96
CA GLY A 18 -4.22 -3.26 5.53
C GLY A 18 -2.75 -3.05 5.24
N LEU A 19 -2.44 -2.88 3.96
CA LEU A 19 -1.10 -2.63 3.48
C LEU A 19 -1.14 -1.68 2.28
N PHE A 20 -0.19 -0.75 2.26
CA PHE A 20 0.17 0.01 1.07
C PHE A 20 1.52 -0.46 0.54
N VAL A 21 1.62 -0.56 -0.78
CA VAL A 21 2.87 -0.67 -1.50
C VAL A 21 3.07 0.63 -2.24
N VAL A 22 4.16 1.35 -1.95
CA VAL A 22 4.39 2.70 -2.46
C VAL A 22 5.70 2.73 -3.23
N ASP A 23 5.69 3.33 -4.41
CA ASP A 23 6.91 3.80 -5.09
C ASP A 23 6.97 5.32 -4.97
N ALA A 24 7.54 5.80 -3.86
CA ALA A 24 7.56 7.23 -3.55
C ALA A 24 8.33 8.05 -4.60
N THR A 25 9.32 7.43 -5.26
CA THR A 25 10.11 8.07 -6.32
C THR A 25 9.26 8.49 -7.51
N ASN A 26 8.24 7.71 -7.85
CA ASN A 26 7.39 7.90 -9.03
C ASN A 26 5.94 8.25 -8.66
N GLY A 27 5.65 8.44 -7.37
CA GLY A 27 4.32 8.78 -6.87
C GLY A 27 3.28 7.67 -7.02
N HIS A 28 3.68 6.41 -7.15
CA HIS A 28 2.72 5.31 -7.32
C HIS A 28 2.36 4.67 -5.98
N ALA A 29 1.14 4.14 -5.87
CA ALA A 29 0.82 3.21 -4.81
C ALA A 29 -0.22 2.17 -5.22
N MET A 30 -0.07 0.99 -4.63
CA MET A 30 -1.06 -0.08 -4.63
C MET A 30 -1.57 -0.27 -3.21
N VAL A 31 -2.87 -0.42 -3.07
CA VAL A 31 -3.54 -0.57 -1.77
C VAL A 31 -4.40 -1.82 -1.79
N TRP A 32 -4.55 -2.45 -0.63
CA TRP A 32 -5.58 -3.48 -0.48
C TRP A 32 -6.97 -2.84 -0.34
N ASP A 33 -7.86 -3.06 -1.30
CA ASP A 33 -9.25 -2.62 -1.23
C ASP A 33 -10.12 -3.73 -0.62
N HIS A 34 -10.52 -3.54 0.63
CA HIS A 34 -11.39 -4.47 1.36
C HIS A 34 -12.78 -4.63 0.74
N ARG A 35 -13.30 -3.62 0.04
CA ARG A 35 -14.63 -3.67 -0.60
C ARG A 35 -14.61 -4.59 -1.81
N HIS A 36 -13.57 -4.47 -2.63
CA HIS A 36 -13.39 -5.27 -3.84
C HIS A 36 -12.61 -6.57 -3.60
N ARG A 37 -12.05 -6.76 -2.39
CA ARG A 37 -11.16 -7.86 -2.04
C ARG A 37 -10.04 -8.04 -3.08
N ALA A 38 -9.44 -6.91 -3.46
CA ALA A 38 -8.44 -6.87 -4.52
C ALA A 38 -7.37 -5.79 -4.26
N TRP A 39 -6.18 -6.04 -4.79
CA TRP A 39 -5.13 -5.03 -4.86
C TRP A 39 -5.48 -4.02 -5.95
N THR A 40 -5.52 -2.75 -5.58
CA THR A 40 -5.98 -1.66 -6.45
C THR A 40 -4.92 -0.57 -6.52
N TYR A 41 -4.70 -0.01 -7.71
CA TYR A 41 -3.87 1.18 -7.89
C TYR A 41 -4.58 2.40 -7.31
N ASN A 42 -4.03 3.00 -6.25
CA ASN A 42 -4.61 4.18 -5.62
C ASN A 42 -3.55 5.03 -4.91
N PRO A 43 -2.70 5.74 -5.67
CA PRO A 43 -1.68 6.63 -5.13
C PRO A 43 -2.25 7.75 -4.26
N GLY A 44 -3.39 8.32 -4.65
CA GLY A 44 -4.02 9.41 -3.91
C GLY A 44 -4.46 9.03 -2.50
N LEU A 45 -4.97 7.80 -2.30
CA LEU A 45 -5.32 7.31 -0.97
C LEU A 45 -4.06 7.13 -0.10
N ALA A 46 -3.03 6.49 -0.64
CA ALA A 46 -1.79 6.23 0.09
C ALA A 46 -1.11 7.55 0.48
N ALA A 47 -0.98 8.49 -0.45
CA ALA A 47 -0.36 9.79 -0.19
C ALA A 47 -1.12 10.57 0.91
N ARG A 48 -2.45 10.69 0.80
CA ARG A 48 -3.26 11.39 1.81
C ARG A 48 -3.19 10.74 3.19
N PHE A 49 -3.12 9.42 3.25
CA PHE A 49 -3.05 8.71 4.53
C PHE A 49 -1.68 8.87 5.18
N LEU A 50 -0.60 8.74 4.39
CA LEU A 50 0.79 8.83 4.86
C LEU A 50 1.23 10.26 5.18
N ASP A 51 0.61 11.28 4.59
CA ASP A 51 0.90 12.70 4.86
C ASP A 51 0.11 13.26 6.07
N ASP A 52 -0.97 12.59 6.48
CA ASP A 52 -1.74 13.01 7.65
C ASP A 52 -1.05 12.60 8.96
N HIS A 53 -0.49 13.59 9.66
CA HIS A 53 0.16 13.45 10.97
C HIS A 53 -0.64 12.65 12.01
N ARG A 54 -1.97 12.62 11.92
CA ARG A 54 -2.83 11.84 12.83
C ARG A 54 -2.71 10.34 12.63
N ASN A 55 -2.14 9.90 11.51
CA ASN A 55 -1.95 8.50 11.15
C ASN A 55 -0.52 8.02 11.34
N PHE A 56 0.43 8.87 11.75
CA PHE A 56 1.84 8.47 11.90
C PHE A 56 2.04 7.31 12.88
N ASP A 57 1.20 7.19 13.90
CA ASP A 57 1.21 6.06 14.84
C ASP A 57 0.44 4.82 14.35
N ARG A 58 -0.18 4.91 13.16
CA ARG A 58 -1.09 3.89 12.59
C ARG A 58 -0.50 3.16 11.40
N TYR A 59 0.77 3.36 11.11
CA TYR A 59 1.48 2.54 10.14
C TYR A 59 2.91 2.29 10.56
N ASP A 60 3.46 1.17 10.10
CA ASP A 60 4.88 0.87 10.20
C ASP A 60 5.41 0.53 8.82
N GLU A 61 6.59 1.06 8.49
CA GLU A 61 7.35 0.62 7.33
C GLU A 61 7.97 -0.74 7.61
N VAL A 62 7.77 -1.70 6.70
CA VAL A 62 8.28 -3.06 6.82
C VAL A 62 8.97 -3.49 5.53
N ASP A 63 9.79 -4.53 5.63
CA ASP A 63 10.37 -5.18 4.46
C ASP A 63 9.34 -6.07 3.75
N ARG A 64 9.64 -6.45 2.50
CA ARG A 64 8.79 -7.31 1.66
C ARG A 64 8.45 -8.65 2.34
N GLN A 65 9.42 -9.30 2.96
CA GLN A 65 9.22 -10.62 3.57
C GLN A 65 8.26 -10.53 4.76
N THR A 66 8.37 -9.46 5.55
CA THR A 66 7.43 -9.18 6.64
C THR A 66 6.03 -8.89 6.08
N ALA A 67 5.90 -8.08 5.03
CA ALA A 67 4.62 -7.82 4.38
C ALA A 67 3.96 -9.13 3.88
N ASP A 68 4.69 -9.98 3.16
CA ASP A 68 4.18 -11.27 2.63
C ASP A 68 3.65 -12.18 3.74
N ARG A 69 4.26 -12.18 4.94
CA ARG A 69 3.80 -12.97 6.08
C ARG A 69 2.49 -12.44 6.68
N LEU A 70 2.32 -11.12 6.72
CA LEU A 70 1.16 -10.48 7.34
C LEU A 70 -0.06 -10.44 6.41
N VAL A 71 0.18 -10.36 5.10
CA VAL A 71 -0.87 -10.16 4.08
C VAL A 71 -2.00 -11.19 4.16
N PRO A 72 -1.76 -12.51 4.27
CA PRO A 72 -2.84 -13.49 4.32
C PRO A 72 -3.84 -13.26 5.47
N GLY A 73 -3.38 -12.75 6.62
CA GLY A 73 -4.23 -12.46 7.77
C GLY A 73 -5.21 -11.31 7.52
N MET A 74 -4.75 -10.25 6.84
CA MET A 74 -5.55 -9.05 6.60
C MET A 74 -6.40 -9.11 5.32
N THR A 75 -6.02 -9.91 4.32
CA THR A 75 -6.72 -9.99 3.02
C THR A 75 -7.68 -11.17 2.92
N GLY A 76 -7.76 -12.01 3.96
CA GLY A 76 -8.52 -13.27 3.91
C GLY A 76 -7.89 -14.31 2.99
N GLY A 77 -6.55 -14.36 2.96
CA GLY A 77 -5.78 -15.36 2.21
C GLY A 77 -5.34 -14.95 0.80
N VAL A 78 -5.65 -13.73 0.35
CA VAL A 78 -5.17 -13.23 -0.96
C VAL A 78 -3.73 -12.75 -0.82
N PRO A 79 -2.75 -13.37 -1.52
CA PRO A 79 -1.35 -12.99 -1.37
C PRO A 79 -1.06 -11.61 -1.93
N LEU A 80 0.07 -11.03 -1.52
CA LEU A 80 0.60 -9.80 -2.07
C LEU A 80 1.14 -10.10 -3.48
N PRO A 81 0.85 -9.30 -4.50
CA PRO A 81 1.39 -9.55 -5.83
C PRO A 81 2.91 -9.43 -5.79
N ASP A 82 3.60 -10.16 -6.66
CA ASP A 82 5.05 -10.04 -6.79
C ASP A 82 5.45 -8.64 -7.30
N GLU A 83 6.71 -8.26 -7.11
CA GLU A 83 7.18 -6.94 -7.50
C GLU A 83 7.07 -6.67 -9.01
N VAL A 84 7.20 -7.69 -9.86
CA VAL A 84 7.08 -7.53 -11.31
C VAL A 84 5.65 -7.18 -11.68
N SER A 85 4.67 -7.87 -11.09
CA SER A 85 3.25 -7.56 -11.25
C SER A 85 2.90 -6.17 -10.73
N ILE A 86 3.40 -5.77 -9.56
CA ILE A 86 3.18 -4.43 -9.00
C ILE A 86 3.73 -3.35 -9.95
N ARG A 87 4.99 -3.50 -10.38
CA ARG A 87 5.62 -2.54 -11.31
C ARG A 87 4.91 -2.49 -12.65
N SER A 88 4.41 -3.62 -13.15
CA SER A 88 3.65 -3.66 -14.40
C SER A 88 2.35 -2.85 -14.32
N VAL A 89 1.66 -2.88 -13.16
CA VAL A 89 0.49 -2.02 -12.92
C VAL A 89 0.92 -0.55 -12.89
N PHE A 90 2.00 -0.21 -12.16
CA PHE A 90 2.47 1.18 -12.06
C PHE A 90 2.86 1.77 -13.42
N THR A 91 3.58 1.00 -14.25
CA THR A 91 3.93 1.40 -15.62
C THR A 91 2.71 1.59 -16.51
N ARG A 92 1.66 0.75 -16.34
CA ARG A 92 0.43 0.88 -17.13
C ARG A 92 -0.36 2.14 -16.79
N GLU A 93 -0.49 2.45 -15.51
CA GLU A 93 -1.32 3.56 -15.03
C GLU A 93 -0.62 4.93 -15.17
N GLY A 94 0.72 4.94 -15.27
CA GLY A 94 1.51 6.17 -15.39
C GLY A 94 1.66 6.92 -14.05
N PRO A 95 2.61 7.87 -13.95
CA PRO A 95 2.86 8.59 -12.71
C PRO A 95 1.59 9.28 -12.22
N ALA A 96 1.36 9.26 -10.91
CA ALA A 96 0.19 9.94 -10.32
C ALA A 96 0.22 11.46 -10.54
N ASP A 97 1.41 12.00 -10.79
CA ASP A 97 1.66 13.39 -11.20
C ASP A 97 1.66 13.49 -12.74
N GLY A 98 0.48 13.27 -13.31
CA GLY A 98 0.20 13.58 -14.70
C GLY A 98 -0.35 15.00 -14.83
N ASP A 99 0.46 16.01 -14.54
CA ASP A 99 0.28 17.32 -15.15
C ASP A 99 0.43 17.13 -16.67
N ARG A 100 -0.70 16.93 -17.35
CA ARG A 100 -0.79 17.21 -18.78
C ARG A 100 -0.77 18.73 -18.93
N SER A 101 0.43 19.30 -18.96
CA SER A 101 0.66 20.56 -19.66
C SER A 101 0.55 20.37 -21.18
#